data_AF-A0A832CMC3-F1
#
_entry.id   AF-A0A832CMC3-F1
#
_cell.length_a   1.000
_cell.length_b   1.000
_cell.length_c   1.000
_cell.angle_alpha   90.00
_cell.angle_beta   90.00
_cell.angle_gamma   90.00
#
_symmetry.space_group_name_H-M   'P 1'
#
loop_
_entity.id
_entity.type
_entity.pdbx_description
1 polymer ?
#
loop_
_entity_poly.entity_id
_entity_poly.type
_entity_poly.pdbx_seq_one_letter_code
_entity_poly.pdbx_strand_id
1 'polypeptide(L)'
;MGRVIRVAAPITDSTIRRVRRQIESFVRRAKQNNAWPVLVLDLEGEPPSEFGQALDLARYLSGQQLSGATTVAYVRGKLSGHAVLVAIACEEIIMHEDAELGDGAGGNAVEPLMRAGYREIAERRGSVPAALALLLLDGTTPVVRVETEAGVRYQLQSELEQLRAERAVGKEQLLKPSGERGRLTAQQARQWGVAALLAPDHLAAVKAE
;
A
#
# COMPACT_ATOMS: atom_id res chain seq x y z
N MET A 1 13.42 -16.85 4.90
CA MET A 1 13.22 -17.60 3.63
C MET A 1 12.29 -16.76 2.76
N GLY A 2 12.75 -16.25 1.61
CA GLY A 2 11.93 -15.36 0.78
C GLY A 2 11.32 -16.03 -0.45
N ARG A 3 10.13 -15.58 -0.86
CA ARG A 3 9.52 -15.99 -2.13
C ARG A 3 8.79 -14.85 -2.80
N VAL A 4 9.06 -14.72 -4.10
CA VAL A 4 8.34 -13.81 -5.00
C VAL A 4 7.06 -14.48 -5.49
N ILE A 5 5.96 -13.74 -5.44
CA ILE A 5 4.64 -14.16 -5.90
C ILE A 5 4.09 -13.05 -6.81
N ARG A 6 3.91 -13.36 -8.10
CA ARG A 6 3.33 -12.40 -9.05
C ARG A 6 1.83 -12.25 -8.82
N VAL A 7 1.37 -11.02 -8.68
CA VAL A 7 -0.04 -10.64 -8.62
C VAL A 7 -0.37 -9.94 -9.94
N ALA A 8 -0.89 -10.72 -10.88
CA ALA A 8 -1.21 -10.23 -12.22
C ALA A 8 -2.44 -9.31 -12.20
N ALA A 9 -2.42 -8.31 -13.07
CA ALA A 9 -3.55 -7.44 -13.32
C ALA A 9 -4.37 -7.91 -14.54
N PRO A 10 -5.71 -7.76 -14.54
CA PRO A 10 -6.50 -7.30 -13.40
C PRO A 10 -6.59 -8.41 -12.33
N ILE A 11 -6.77 -8.02 -11.08
CA ILE A 11 -7.01 -8.97 -9.99
C ILE A 11 -8.41 -9.56 -10.19
N THR A 12 -8.44 -10.85 -10.48
CA THR A 12 -9.66 -11.65 -10.61
C THR A 12 -9.71 -12.71 -9.53
N ASP A 13 -10.85 -13.38 -9.36
CA ASP A 13 -10.97 -14.50 -8.42
C ASP A 13 -9.95 -15.62 -8.70
N SER A 14 -9.58 -15.82 -9.97
CA SER A 14 -8.55 -16.79 -10.35
C SER A 14 -7.16 -16.35 -9.89
N THR A 15 -6.83 -15.06 -10.01
CA THR A 15 -5.62 -14.44 -9.45
C THR A 15 -5.58 -14.62 -7.93
N ILE A 16 -6.68 -14.30 -7.25
CA ILE A 16 -6.79 -14.40 -5.78
C ILE A 16 -6.57 -15.85 -5.33
N ARG A 17 -7.30 -16.81 -5.92
CA ARG A 17 -7.14 -18.24 -5.59
C ARG A 17 -5.72 -18.73 -5.82
N ARG A 18 -5.07 -18.30 -6.90
CA ARG A 18 -3.67 -18.66 -7.20
C ARG A 18 -2.72 -18.09 -6.13
N VAL A 19 -2.82 -16.80 -5.83
CA VAL A 19 -1.96 -16.11 -4.85
C VAL A 19 -2.11 -16.74 -3.46
N ARG A 20 -3.35 -16.96 -2.99
CA ARG A 20 -3.63 -17.61 -1.69
C ARG A 20 -2.99 -18.98 -1.59
N ARG A 21 -3.17 -19.85 -2.60
CA ARG A 21 -2.54 -21.19 -2.63
C ARG A 21 -1.01 -21.11 -2.59
N GLN A 22 -0.41 -20.16 -3.31
CA GLN A 22 1.05 -19.99 -3.33
C GLN A 22 1.58 -19.53 -1.97
N ILE A 23 0.90 -18.58 -1.33
CA ILE A 23 1.22 -18.10 0.01
C ILE A 23 1.09 -19.23 1.03
N GLU A 24 -0.06 -19.89 1.10
CA GLU A 24 -0.33 -20.97 2.06
C GLU A 24 0.68 -22.12 1.95
N SER A 25 0.98 -22.55 0.72
CA SER A 25 1.98 -23.59 0.46
C SER A 25 3.39 -23.18 0.87
N PHE A 26 3.74 -21.90 0.72
CA PHE A 26 5.05 -21.39 1.12
C PHE A 26 5.15 -21.21 2.63
N VAL A 27 4.18 -20.56 3.26
CA VAL A 27 4.14 -20.34 4.71
C VAL A 27 4.15 -21.67 5.46
N ARG A 28 3.38 -22.67 5.00
CA ARG A 28 3.39 -24.01 5.60
C ARG A 28 4.79 -24.65 5.57
N ARG A 29 5.48 -24.56 4.43
CA ARG A 29 6.85 -25.11 4.28
C ARG A 29 7.88 -24.34 5.11
N ALA A 30 7.78 -23.02 5.17
CA ALA A 30 8.65 -22.21 6.01
C ALA A 30 8.49 -22.58 7.49
N LYS A 31 7.25 -22.73 7.98
CA LYS A 31 6.94 -23.19 9.34
C LYS A 31 7.49 -24.59 9.63
N GLN A 32 7.34 -25.54 8.70
CA GLN A 32 7.92 -26.89 8.83
C GLN A 32 9.45 -26.87 8.96
N ASN A 33 10.10 -25.88 8.35
CA ASN A 33 11.55 -25.70 8.39
C ASN A 33 12.01 -24.72 9.48
N ASN A 34 11.13 -24.33 10.43
CA ASN A 34 11.39 -23.31 11.45
C ASN A 34 11.96 -21.99 10.89
N ALA A 35 11.51 -21.58 9.71
CA ALA A 35 11.94 -20.36 9.03
C ALA A 35 10.84 -19.31 9.03
N TRP A 36 11.21 -18.03 9.20
CA TRP A 36 10.31 -16.90 8.96
C TRP A 36 10.11 -16.70 7.45
N PRO A 37 8.87 -16.78 6.94
CA PRO A 37 8.57 -16.57 5.53
C PRO A 37 8.47 -15.08 5.20
N VAL A 38 9.19 -14.66 4.15
CA VAL A 38 9.07 -13.32 3.54
C VAL A 38 8.39 -13.48 2.18
N LEU A 39 7.26 -12.82 2.00
CA LEU A 39 6.41 -12.89 0.82
C LEU A 39 6.54 -11.58 0.03
N VAL A 40 7.25 -11.61 -1.09
CA VAL A 40 7.36 -10.44 -1.99
C VAL A 40 6.30 -10.55 -3.08
N LEU A 41 5.29 -9.69 -3.02
CA LEU A 41 4.23 -9.60 -4.02
C LEU A 41 4.69 -8.66 -5.14
N ASP A 42 5.01 -9.22 -6.30
CA ASP A 42 5.35 -8.45 -7.51
C ASP A 42 4.04 -8.02 -8.17
N LEU A 43 3.69 -6.73 -8.03
CA LEU A 43 2.39 -6.19 -8.37
C LEU A 43 2.38 -5.56 -9.76
N GLU A 44 1.38 -5.93 -10.55
CA GLU A 44 1.04 -5.28 -11.81
C GLU A 44 -0.20 -4.38 -11.62
N GLY A 45 -0.24 -3.24 -12.33
CA GLY A 45 -1.33 -2.26 -12.23
C GLY A 45 -2.20 -2.13 -13.47
N GLU A 46 -1.85 -2.80 -14.56
CA GLU A 46 -2.54 -2.66 -15.84
C GLU A 46 -2.90 -4.04 -16.44
N PRO A 47 -4.16 -4.25 -16.85
CA PRO A 47 -5.29 -3.30 -16.79
C PRO A 47 -5.81 -3.07 -15.34
N PRO A 48 -6.56 -1.98 -15.07
CA PRO A 48 -7.03 -1.65 -13.73
C PRO A 48 -7.84 -2.79 -13.08
N SER A 49 -7.61 -3.00 -11.77
CA SER A 49 -8.37 -3.98 -10.99
C SER A 49 -9.61 -3.36 -10.37
N GLU A 50 -10.69 -4.14 -10.33
CA GLU A 50 -11.95 -3.80 -9.67
C GLU A 50 -11.81 -3.75 -8.14
N PHE A 51 -12.60 -2.88 -7.51
CA PHE A 51 -12.50 -2.62 -6.06
C PHE A 51 -12.73 -3.88 -5.21
N GLY A 52 -13.79 -4.66 -5.52
CA GLY A 52 -14.18 -5.81 -4.72
C GLY A 52 -13.09 -6.89 -4.66
N GLN A 53 -12.50 -7.23 -5.81
CA GLN A 53 -11.45 -8.25 -5.92
C GLN A 53 -10.15 -7.79 -5.23
N ALA A 54 -9.78 -6.51 -5.42
CA ALA A 54 -8.61 -5.95 -4.74
C ALA A 54 -8.79 -5.91 -3.21
N LEU A 55 -9.98 -5.53 -2.73
CA LEU A 55 -10.31 -5.52 -1.31
C LEU A 55 -10.30 -6.93 -0.71
N ASP A 56 -10.82 -7.94 -1.40
CA ASP A 56 -10.78 -9.34 -0.95
C ASP A 56 -9.33 -9.85 -0.78
N LEU A 57 -8.45 -9.51 -1.73
CA LEU A 57 -7.03 -9.85 -1.60
C LEU A 57 -6.36 -9.05 -0.46
N ALA A 58 -6.63 -7.75 -0.36
CA ALA A 58 -6.07 -6.89 0.68
C ALA A 58 -6.47 -7.33 2.09
N ARG A 59 -7.73 -7.73 2.31
CA ARG A 59 -8.22 -8.27 3.59
C ARG A 59 -7.55 -9.59 3.95
N TYR A 60 -7.25 -10.42 2.96
CA TYR A 60 -6.48 -11.65 3.16
C TYR A 60 -5.04 -11.34 3.55
N LEU A 61 -4.38 -10.39 2.90
CA LEU A 61 -2.99 -10.04 3.17
C LEU A 61 -2.80 -9.38 4.54
N SER A 62 -3.72 -8.50 4.93
CA SER A 62 -3.74 -7.84 6.24
C SER A 62 -4.33 -8.72 7.36
N GLY A 63 -4.69 -9.96 7.07
CA GLY A 63 -5.37 -10.85 8.01
C GLY A 63 -4.44 -11.59 8.98
N GLN A 64 -4.98 -11.99 10.13
CA GLN A 64 -4.22 -12.68 11.18
C GLN A 64 -3.55 -13.98 10.70
N GLN A 65 -4.09 -14.64 9.66
CA GLN A 65 -3.44 -15.83 9.07
C GLN A 65 -2.02 -15.57 8.57
N LEU A 66 -1.66 -14.31 8.27
CA LEU A 66 -0.31 -13.92 7.83
C LEU A 66 0.52 -13.24 8.92
N SER A 67 0.06 -13.17 10.17
CA SER A 67 0.81 -12.57 11.31
C SER A 67 2.17 -13.22 11.63
N GLY A 68 2.48 -14.39 11.04
CA GLY A 68 3.78 -15.07 11.15
C GLY A 68 4.54 -15.09 9.82
N ALA A 69 4.36 -14.06 8.99
CA ALA A 69 5.02 -13.89 7.70
C ALA A 69 5.20 -12.39 7.42
N THR A 70 6.37 -12.01 6.90
CA THR A 70 6.51 -10.65 6.33
C THR A 70 5.83 -10.61 4.97
N THR A 71 5.07 -9.56 4.71
CA THR A 71 4.55 -9.28 3.35
C THR A 71 5.10 -7.97 2.81
N VAL A 72 5.64 -8.02 1.61
CA VAL A 72 6.29 -6.91 0.94
C VAL A 72 5.63 -6.72 -0.42
N ALA A 73 5.10 -5.54 -0.70
CA ALA A 73 4.66 -5.18 -2.04
C ALA A 73 5.86 -4.66 -2.83
N TYR A 74 6.14 -5.26 -3.99
CA TYR A 74 7.09 -4.72 -4.95
C TYR A 74 6.35 -4.08 -6.13
N VAL A 75 6.57 -2.78 -6.33
CA VAL A 75 6.00 -1.99 -7.41
C VAL A 75 7.05 -1.75 -8.48
N ARG A 76 6.93 -2.46 -9.61
CA ARG A 76 7.94 -2.39 -10.68
C ARG A 76 7.81 -1.16 -11.58
N GLY A 77 6.60 -0.66 -11.77
CA GLY A 77 6.30 0.42 -12.69
C GLY A 77 5.09 1.19 -12.20
N LYS A 78 4.12 1.43 -13.08
CA LYS A 78 2.88 2.11 -12.71
C LYS A 78 1.91 1.14 -12.02
N LEU A 79 1.62 1.38 -10.75
CA LEU A 79 0.55 0.71 -10.01
C LEU A 79 -0.64 1.65 -9.86
N SER A 80 -1.73 1.31 -10.55
CA SER A 80 -2.99 2.08 -10.56
C SER A 80 -4.21 1.18 -10.46
N GLY A 81 -5.40 1.80 -10.38
CA GLY A 81 -6.62 1.08 -10.06
C GLY A 81 -6.54 0.46 -8.66
N HIS A 82 -7.48 -0.41 -8.32
CA HIS A 82 -7.55 -0.89 -6.94
C HIS A 82 -6.41 -1.85 -6.54
N ALA A 83 -5.49 -2.21 -7.45
CA ALA A 83 -4.24 -2.90 -7.10
C ALA A 83 -3.38 -2.09 -6.11
N VAL A 84 -3.52 -0.76 -6.07
CA VAL A 84 -2.93 0.12 -5.04
C VAL A 84 -3.32 -0.33 -3.62
N LEU A 85 -4.56 -0.78 -3.42
CA LEU A 85 -5.05 -1.27 -2.13
C LEU A 85 -4.31 -2.52 -1.66
N VAL A 86 -3.88 -3.37 -2.60
CA VAL A 86 -3.09 -4.58 -2.30
C VAL A 86 -1.69 -4.21 -1.82
N ALA A 87 -1.08 -3.17 -2.39
CA ALA A 87 0.18 -2.65 -1.89
C ALA A 87 0.04 -2.11 -0.46
N ILE A 88 -1.03 -1.36 -0.16
CA ILE A 88 -1.31 -0.81 1.16
C ILE A 88 -1.54 -1.91 2.22
N ALA A 89 -2.04 -3.08 1.82
CA ALA A 89 -2.13 -4.25 2.71
C ALA A 89 -0.76 -4.88 3.07
N CYS A 90 0.30 -4.45 2.36
CA CYS A 90 1.72 -4.75 2.56
C CYS A 90 2.25 -4.38 3.96
N GLU A 91 3.13 -5.16 4.61
CA GLU A 91 3.93 -4.64 5.76
C GLU A 91 4.88 -3.56 5.27
N GLU A 92 5.46 -3.81 4.11
CA GLU A 92 6.35 -2.89 3.43
C GLU A 92 5.94 -2.70 1.97
N ILE A 93 6.24 -1.52 1.45
CA ILE A 93 6.17 -1.23 0.01
C ILE A 93 7.57 -0.89 -0.46
N ILE A 94 8.03 -1.61 -1.48
CA ILE A 94 9.29 -1.40 -2.17
C ILE A 94 8.96 -1.01 -3.61
N MET A 95 9.63 0.00 -4.13
CA MET A 95 9.37 0.52 -5.46
C MET A 95 10.62 0.51 -6.34
N HIS A 96 10.46 0.27 -7.63
CA HIS A 96 11.46 0.65 -8.62
C HIS A 96 11.63 2.18 -8.63
N GLU A 97 12.80 2.69 -9.00
CA GLU A 97 13.07 4.15 -9.00
C GLU A 97 12.15 4.94 -9.94
N ASP A 98 11.78 4.34 -11.07
CA ASP A 98 10.84 4.90 -12.05
C ASP A 98 9.37 4.51 -11.80
N ALA A 99 9.06 3.85 -10.69
CA ALA A 99 7.70 3.43 -10.39
C ALA A 99 6.80 4.59 -9.95
N GLU A 100 5.50 4.42 -10.19
CA GLU A 100 4.45 5.32 -9.72
C GLU A 100 3.38 4.54 -8.96
N LEU A 101 2.86 5.14 -7.90
CA LEU A 101 1.81 4.57 -7.05
C LEU A 101 0.68 5.58 -6.88
N GLY A 102 -0.56 5.23 -7.24
CA GLY A 102 -1.73 6.07 -7.04
C GLY A 102 -2.77 5.91 -8.14
N ASP A 103 -3.70 6.87 -8.25
CA ASP A 103 -4.88 6.77 -9.13
C ASP A 103 -5.65 5.46 -8.87
N GLY A 104 -5.93 5.20 -7.58
CA GLY A 104 -6.53 3.95 -7.11
C GLY A 104 -7.94 3.70 -7.62
N ALA A 105 -8.70 4.76 -7.95
CA ALA A 105 -9.99 4.67 -8.63
C ALA A 105 -9.87 4.63 -10.16
N GLY A 106 -8.68 4.83 -10.72
CA GLY A 106 -8.44 4.82 -12.18
C GLY A 106 -9.20 5.94 -12.92
N GLY A 107 -9.42 7.09 -12.27
CA GLY A 107 -10.25 8.17 -12.79
C GLY A 107 -11.76 7.98 -12.67
N ASN A 108 -12.23 6.88 -12.06
CA ASN A 108 -13.65 6.68 -11.78
C ASN A 108 -14.11 7.47 -10.54
N ALA A 109 -15.43 7.63 -10.41
CA ALA A 109 -16.02 8.23 -9.23
C ALA A 109 -15.70 7.41 -7.97
N VAL A 110 -15.34 8.10 -6.88
CA VAL A 110 -14.95 7.46 -5.62
C VAL A 110 -16.13 7.42 -4.67
N GLU A 111 -16.67 6.22 -4.46
CA GLU A 111 -17.81 5.99 -3.57
C GLU A 111 -17.39 5.94 -2.09
N PRO A 112 -18.31 6.22 -1.14
CA PRO A 112 -18.03 6.14 0.30
C PRO A 112 -17.47 4.79 0.74
N LEU A 113 -17.97 3.69 0.15
CA LEU A 113 -17.51 2.34 0.45
C LEU A 113 -16.03 2.13 0.06
N MET A 114 -15.59 2.74 -1.06
CA MET A 114 -14.19 2.68 -1.49
C MET A 114 -13.27 3.38 -0.48
N ARG A 115 -13.66 4.58 -0.03
CA ARG A 115 -12.91 5.31 1.01
C ARG A 115 -12.85 4.53 2.31
N ALA A 116 -13.96 3.92 2.72
CA ALA A 116 -14.02 3.09 3.92
C ALA A 116 -13.08 1.87 3.81
N GLY A 117 -13.07 1.18 2.67
CA GLY A 117 -12.18 0.04 2.46
C GLY A 117 -10.69 0.42 2.44
N TYR A 118 -10.33 1.54 1.83
CA TYR A 118 -8.94 2.04 1.87
C TYR A 118 -8.50 2.40 3.28
N ARG A 119 -9.36 3.10 4.04
CA ARG A 119 -9.11 3.44 5.45
C ARG A 119 -8.97 2.17 6.30
N GLU A 120 -9.88 1.22 6.16
CA GLU A 120 -9.86 -0.08 6.88
C GLU A 120 -8.51 -0.79 6.71
N ILE A 121 -8.05 -0.96 5.47
CA ILE A 121 -6.80 -1.67 5.19
C ILE A 121 -5.58 -0.89 5.71
N ALA A 122 -5.56 0.43 5.51
CA ALA A 122 -4.48 1.30 5.97
C ALA A 122 -4.34 1.28 7.50
N GLU A 123 -5.45 1.43 8.24
CA GLU A 123 -5.47 1.39 9.70
C GLU A 123 -5.10 0.00 10.25
N ARG A 124 -5.59 -1.05 9.59
CA ARG A 124 -5.29 -2.43 10.01
C ARG A 124 -3.82 -2.76 9.85
N ARG A 125 -3.18 -2.25 8.79
CA ARG A 125 -1.79 -2.60 8.46
C ARG A 125 -0.77 -1.66 9.09
N GLY A 126 -1.07 -0.37 9.11
CA GLY A 126 -0.21 0.66 9.69
C GLY A 126 1.02 1.06 8.86
N SER A 127 1.26 0.40 7.71
CA SER A 127 2.40 0.72 6.82
C SER A 127 2.20 2.02 6.05
N VAL A 128 0.96 2.34 5.67
CA VAL A 128 0.60 3.59 5.01
C VAL A 128 -0.46 4.31 5.86
N PRO A 129 -0.23 5.57 6.27
CA PRO A 129 -1.23 6.36 6.97
C PRO A 129 -2.55 6.47 6.19
N ALA A 130 -3.69 6.36 6.87
CA ALA A 130 -5.02 6.39 6.24
C ALA A 130 -5.24 7.63 5.36
N ALA A 131 -4.72 8.80 5.77
CA ALA A 131 -4.78 10.02 4.96
C ALA A 131 -4.06 9.85 3.60
N LEU A 132 -2.88 9.24 3.59
CA LEU A 132 -2.14 8.96 2.35
C LEU A 132 -2.80 7.85 1.52
N ALA A 133 -3.41 6.85 2.15
CA ALA A 133 -4.18 5.84 1.43
C ALA A 133 -5.37 6.47 0.67
N LEU A 134 -6.07 7.44 1.28
CA LEU A 134 -7.15 8.18 0.63
C LEU A 134 -6.64 9.12 -0.47
N LEU A 135 -5.47 9.72 -0.28
CA LEU A 135 -4.78 10.48 -1.32
C LEU A 135 -4.46 9.61 -2.55
N LEU A 136 -3.96 8.40 -2.34
CA LEU A 136 -3.64 7.45 -3.40
C LEU A 136 -4.88 6.92 -4.13
N LEU A 137 -6.03 6.89 -3.46
CA LEU A 137 -7.30 6.46 -4.04
C LEU A 137 -7.81 7.43 -5.10
N ASP A 138 -7.92 8.74 -4.78
CA ASP A 138 -8.61 9.70 -5.64
C ASP A 138 -7.80 10.92 -6.05
N GLY A 139 -6.63 11.14 -5.45
CA GLY A 139 -5.73 12.26 -5.75
C GLY A 139 -6.23 13.66 -5.46
N THR A 140 -7.47 13.78 -5.01
CA THR A 140 -8.15 15.06 -4.75
C THR A 140 -8.34 15.30 -3.26
N THR A 141 -8.21 14.25 -2.45
CA THR A 141 -8.24 14.33 -0.99
C THR A 141 -7.09 15.22 -0.49
N PRO A 142 -7.35 16.38 0.13
CA PRO A 142 -6.29 17.24 0.62
C PRO A 142 -5.67 16.65 1.89
N VAL A 143 -4.37 16.35 1.84
CA VAL A 143 -3.59 15.83 2.97
C VAL A 143 -2.57 16.85 3.42
N VAL A 144 -2.43 17.02 4.73
CA VAL A 144 -1.45 17.90 5.35
C VAL A 144 -0.40 17.05 6.05
N ARG A 145 0.87 17.33 5.76
CA ARG A 145 2.00 16.87 6.57
C ARG A 145 2.15 17.82 7.74
N VAL A 146 2.09 17.29 8.96
CA VAL A 146 2.23 18.06 10.19
C VAL A 146 3.41 17.54 11.00
N GLU A 147 4.21 18.46 11.52
CA GLU A 147 5.25 18.15 12.49
C GLU A 147 4.68 18.22 13.90
N THR A 148 4.86 17.15 14.67
CA THR A 148 4.46 17.06 16.08
C THR A 148 5.67 16.69 16.92
N GLU A 149 5.58 16.82 18.24
CA GLU A 149 6.64 16.37 19.16
C GLU A 149 6.94 14.86 19.00
N ALA A 150 5.95 14.06 18.60
CA ALA A 150 6.08 12.63 18.34
C ALA A 150 6.60 12.31 16.92
N GLY A 151 6.96 13.33 16.13
CA GLY A 151 7.42 13.20 14.76
C GLY A 151 6.39 13.65 13.72
N VAL A 152 6.64 13.26 12.46
CA VAL A 152 5.82 13.63 11.30
C VAL A 152 4.53 12.81 11.29
N ARG A 153 3.40 13.48 11.04
CA ARG A 153 2.11 12.84 10.79
C ARG A 153 1.48 13.35 9.49
N TYR A 154 0.61 12.52 8.93
CA TYR A 154 -0.18 12.84 7.74
C TYR A 154 -1.64 12.83 8.15
N GLN A 155 -2.33 13.95 7.96
CA GLN A 155 -3.73 14.14 8.36
C GLN A 155 -4.55 14.64 7.17
N LEU A 156 -5.83 14.29 7.13
CA LEU A 156 -6.75 14.98 6.22
C LEU A 156 -6.86 16.45 6.64
N GLN A 157 -6.92 17.35 5.66
CA GLN A 157 -7.07 18.78 5.95
C GLN A 157 -8.32 19.08 6.79
N SER A 158 -9.41 18.32 6.59
CA SER A 158 -10.65 18.44 7.36
C SER A 158 -10.52 18.04 8.83
N GLU A 159 -9.53 17.21 9.18
CA GLU A 159 -9.31 16.68 10.53
C GLU A 159 -8.25 17.49 11.29
N LEU A 160 -7.66 18.52 10.65
CA LEU A 160 -6.57 19.31 11.21
C LEU A 160 -7.00 20.14 12.42
N GLU A 161 -8.19 20.74 12.39
CA GLU A 161 -8.70 21.53 13.53
C GLU A 161 -8.92 20.67 14.77
N GLN A 162 -9.39 19.44 14.59
CA GLN A 162 -9.52 18.48 15.70
C GLN A 162 -8.13 18.13 16.26
N LEU A 163 -7.14 17.90 15.40
CA LEU A 163 -5.78 17.60 15.85
C LEU A 163 -5.18 18.76 16.66
N ARG A 164 -5.40 20.01 16.24
CA ARG A 164 -4.94 21.22 16.96
C ARG A 164 -5.58 21.36 18.34
N ALA A 165 -6.83 20.91 18.50
CA ALA A 165 -7.50 20.91 19.79
C ALA A 165 -6.91 19.86 20.75
N GLU A 166 -6.38 18.75 20.22
CA GLU A 166 -5.83 17.65 21.03
C GLU A 166 -4.35 17.82 21.38
N ARG A 167 -3.56 18.50 20.53
CA ARG A 167 -2.11 18.63 20.72
C ARG A 167 -1.52 19.84 20.01
N ALA A 168 -0.31 20.22 20.42
CA ALA A 168 0.48 21.20 19.69
C ALA A 168 0.83 20.68 18.28
N VAL A 169 0.50 21.49 17.28
CA VAL A 169 0.84 21.24 15.87
C VAL A 169 1.93 22.24 15.47
N GLY A 170 3.04 21.72 14.94
CA GLY A 170 4.16 22.51 14.45
C GLY A 170 3.97 22.94 13.00
N LYS A 171 5.01 22.80 12.19
CA LYS A 171 4.96 23.20 10.77
C LYS A 171 3.97 22.34 9.98
N GLU A 172 3.12 23.01 9.23
CA GLU A 172 2.13 22.38 8.35
C GLU A 172 2.52 22.57 6.89
N GLN A 173 2.37 21.51 6.10
CA GLN A 173 2.58 21.54 4.67
C GLN A 173 1.45 20.81 3.98
N LEU A 174 0.63 21.54 3.22
CA LEU A 174 -0.34 20.92 2.33
C LEU A 174 0.40 20.12 1.26
N LEU A 175 0.14 18.82 1.23
CA LEU A 175 0.68 17.95 0.21
C LEU A 175 -0.12 18.10 -1.06
N LYS A 176 0.60 18.33 -2.14
CA LYS A 176 0.08 18.28 -3.50
C LYS A 176 0.72 17.06 -4.15
N PRO A 177 -0.06 16.02 -4.49
CA PRO A 177 0.44 14.93 -5.30
C PRO A 177 1.04 15.44 -6.61
N SER A 178 1.87 14.61 -7.24
CA SER A 178 2.29 14.89 -8.60
C SER A 178 1.13 14.64 -9.58
N GLY A 179 0.93 15.57 -10.52
CA GLY A 179 -0.08 15.45 -11.58
C GLY A 179 -1.54 15.52 -11.14
N GLU A 180 -2.46 15.42 -12.10
CA GLU A 180 -3.90 15.66 -11.92
C GLU A 180 -4.65 14.58 -11.10
N ARG A 181 -3.98 13.49 -10.64
CA ARG A 181 -4.65 12.28 -10.13
C ARG A 181 -4.03 11.58 -8.92
N GLY A 182 -3.25 12.27 -8.10
CA GLY A 182 -2.84 11.65 -6.82
C GLY A 182 -1.71 10.63 -6.92
N ARG A 183 -0.85 10.73 -7.93
CA ARG A 183 0.25 9.77 -8.10
C ARG A 183 1.46 10.21 -7.31
N LEU A 184 2.08 9.25 -6.63
CA LEU A 184 3.38 9.40 -6.02
C LEU A 184 4.42 8.76 -6.93
N THR A 185 5.44 9.52 -7.29
CA THR A 185 6.70 8.95 -7.79
C THR A 185 7.36 8.12 -6.69
N ALA A 186 8.22 7.18 -7.05
CA ALA A 186 8.97 6.39 -6.08
C ALA A 186 9.74 7.26 -5.07
N GLN A 187 10.32 8.38 -5.53
CA GLN A 187 11.01 9.35 -4.68
C GLN A 187 10.08 10.02 -3.66
N GLN A 188 8.88 10.45 -4.08
CA GLN A 188 7.89 11.02 -3.17
C GLN A 188 7.37 9.97 -2.18
N ALA A 189 7.07 8.76 -2.66
CA ALA A 189 6.65 7.66 -1.81
C ALA A 189 7.71 7.34 -0.74
N ARG A 190 9.00 7.36 -1.12
CA ARG A 190 10.12 7.17 -0.19
C ARG A 190 10.22 8.32 0.81
N GLN A 191 10.15 9.56 0.34
CA GLN A 191 10.21 10.76 1.19
C GLN A 191 9.06 10.81 2.20
N TRP A 192 7.87 10.31 1.81
CA TRP A 192 6.67 10.37 2.64
C TRP A 192 6.45 9.12 3.50
N GLY A 193 7.42 8.19 3.51
CA GLY A 193 7.34 6.96 4.29
C GLY A 193 6.32 5.94 3.79
N VAL A 194 5.78 6.13 2.58
CA VAL A 194 4.92 5.13 1.91
C VAL A 194 5.77 3.97 1.40
N ALA A 195 6.93 4.27 0.81
CA ALA A 195 7.90 3.26 0.38
C ALA A 195 9.03 3.10 1.42
N ALA A 196 9.23 1.87 1.87
CA ALA A 196 10.28 1.47 2.80
C ALA A 196 11.68 1.54 2.16
N LEU A 197 11.80 1.25 0.85
CA LEU A 197 13.03 1.43 0.08
C LEU A 197 12.76 1.46 -1.42
N LEU A 198 13.79 1.85 -2.18
CA LEU A 198 13.81 1.77 -3.64
C LEU A 198 14.75 0.65 -4.07
N ALA A 199 14.31 -0.24 -4.95
CA ALA A 199 15.09 -1.39 -5.42
C ALA A 199 14.94 -1.59 -6.93
N PRO A 200 16.00 -2.03 -7.63
CA PRO A 200 15.96 -2.24 -9.08
C PRO A 200 15.12 -3.45 -9.49
N ASP A 201 14.96 -4.44 -8.61
CA ASP A 201 14.12 -5.62 -8.86
C ASP A 201 13.56 -6.25 -7.57
N HIS A 202 12.62 -7.18 -7.76
CA HIS A 202 11.98 -7.92 -6.66
C HIS A 202 12.91 -8.94 -5.97
N LEU A 203 14.07 -9.28 -6.55
CA LEU A 203 15.04 -10.18 -5.92
C LEU A 203 15.91 -9.42 -4.91
N ALA A 204 16.25 -8.17 -5.22
CA ALA A 204 16.87 -7.24 -4.28
C ALA A 204 15.95 -6.98 -3.08
N ALA A 205 14.64 -6.84 -3.32
CA ALA A 205 13.63 -6.74 -2.26
C ALA A 205 13.64 -7.93 -1.29
N VAL A 206 13.80 -9.16 -1.79
CA VAL A 206 13.90 -10.37 -0.93
C VAL A 206 15.14 -10.37 -0.05
N LYS A 207 16.23 -9.71 -0.45
CA LYS A 207 17.52 -9.70 0.26
C LYS A 207 17.68 -8.53 1.23
N ALA A 208 16.79 -7.55 1.16
CA ALA A 208 16.81 -6.37 2.03
C ALA A 208 16.18 -6.62 3.41
N GLU A 209 15.42 -7.71 3.54
CA GLU A 209 14.88 -8.29 4.79
C GLU A 209 15.82 -9.36 5.37
#